data_AF-A0A7V9RLQ2-F1
#
_entry.id   AF-A0A7V9RLQ2-F1
#
_cell.length_a   1.000
_cell.length_b   1.000
_cell.length_c   1.000
_cell.angle_alpha   90.00
_cell.angle_beta   90.00
_cell.angle_gamma   90.00
#
_symmetry.space_group_name_H-M   'P 1'
#
loop_
_entity.id
_entity.type
_entity.pdbx_description
1 polymer ?
#
loop_
_entity_poly.entity_id
_entity_poly.type
_entity_poly.pdbx_seq_one_letter_code
_entity_poly.pdbx_strand_id
1 'polypeptide(L)'
;MLTAPVTASQAPTLRLDAVVPANSQALSADVVIIGGGPGGSTAGALLAQKGWRVLLIEKDRHPRFHIGESLLPLNLPLFEQLGCSAAIQKVGLVKHSVQFHSTEHAASQTFAFADAWDG
;
A
#
# COMPACT_ATOMS: atom_id res chain seq x y z
N MET A 1 32.48 -12.96 -14.16
CA MET A 1 31.48 -12.75 -15.23
C MET A 1 30.49 -11.71 -14.74
N LEU A 2 30.64 -10.47 -15.20
CA LEU A 2 29.82 -9.31 -14.80
C LEU A 2 28.55 -9.26 -15.65
N THR A 3 27.38 -9.30 -15.03
CA THR A 3 26.09 -9.09 -15.70
C THR A 3 25.85 -7.59 -15.90
N ALA A 4 25.56 -7.19 -17.14
CA ALA A 4 25.27 -5.81 -17.53
C ALA A 4 23.98 -5.28 -16.86
N PRO A 5 23.85 -3.95 -16.64
CA PRO A 5 22.65 -3.38 -16.02
C PRO A 5 21.45 -3.48 -16.98
N VAL A 6 20.29 -3.85 -16.44
CA VAL A 6 19.00 -3.75 -17.13
C VAL A 6 18.71 -2.26 -17.35
N THR A 7 18.73 -1.84 -18.61
CA THR A 7 18.34 -0.49 -19.04
C THR A 7 16.91 -0.22 -18.59
N ALA A 8 16.70 0.93 -17.94
CA ALA A 8 15.38 1.42 -17.62
C ALA A 8 14.61 1.66 -18.92
N SER A 9 13.75 0.70 -19.31
CA SER A 9 12.78 0.90 -20.37
C SER A 9 11.96 2.14 -20.02
N GLN A 10 12.03 3.15 -20.89
CA GLN A 10 11.32 4.42 -20.74
C GLN A 10 9.84 4.13 -20.49
N ALA A 11 9.35 4.52 -19.31
CA ALA A 11 7.93 4.47 -19.02
C ALA A 11 7.23 5.50 -19.92
N PRO A 12 6.15 5.15 -20.64
CA PRO A 12 5.45 6.11 -21.47
C PRO A 12 4.87 7.21 -20.59
N THR A 13 5.32 8.44 -20.80
CA THR A 13 4.72 9.62 -20.18
C THR A 13 3.34 9.82 -20.82
N LEU A 14 2.27 9.57 -20.08
CA LEU A 14 0.92 9.89 -20.53
C LEU A 14 0.80 11.41 -20.68
N ARG A 15 0.85 11.90 -21.91
CA ARG A 15 0.40 13.26 -22.25
C ARG A 15 -1.11 13.22 -22.43
N LEU A 16 -1.81 14.16 -21.79
CA LEU A 16 -3.27 14.30 -21.88
C LEU A 16 -3.76 14.63 -23.32
N ASP A 17 -2.84 15.04 -24.20
CA ASP A 17 -3.11 15.44 -25.60
C ASP A 17 -2.59 14.41 -26.62
N ALA A 18 -2.13 13.22 -26.18
CA ALA A 18 -1.55 12.24 -27.07
C ALA A 18 -2.63 11.60 -27.96
N VAL A 19 -2.50 11.77 -29.27
CA VAL A 19 -3.20 10.95 -30.28
C VAL A 19 -2.93 9.48 -29.95
N VAL A 20 -3.97 8.77 -29.51
CA VAL A 20 -3.93 7.34 -29.21
C VAL A 20 -3.56 6.61 -30.51
N PRO A 21 -2.39 5.94 -30.61
CA PRO A 21 -2.02 5.24 -31.84
C PRO A 21 -3.06 4.15 -32.13
N ALA A 22 -3.39 3.97 -33.42
CA ALA A 22 -4.48 3.11 -33.91
C ALA A 22 -4.39 1.62 -33.52
N ASN A 23 -3.28 1.20 -32.91
CA ASN A 23 -3.06 -0.15 -32.37
C ASN A 23 -3.12 -0.24 -30.84
N SER A 24 -3.66 0.79 -30.17
CA SER A 24 -3.86 0.76 -28.72
C SER A 24 -5.07 -0.10 -28.42
N GLN A 25 -4.87 -1.34 -27.96
CA GLN A 25 -5.95 -2.09 -27.33
C GLN A 25 -6.44 -1.27 -26.14
N ALA A 26 -7.72 -0.89 -26.16
CA ALA A 26 -8.33 -0.22 -25.02
C ALA A 26 -8.27 -1.16 -23.82
N LEU A 27 -7.49 -0.80 -22.80
CA LEU A 27 -7.54 -1.46 -21.50
C LEU A 27 -8.94 -1.25 -20.93
N SER A 28 -9.74 -2.32 -20.90
CA SER A 28 -11.08 -2.30 -20.34
C SER A 28 -11.01 -2.62 -18.85
N ALA A 29 -11.39 -1.65 -18.02
CA ALA A 29 -11.46 -1.80 -16.57
C ALA A 29 -12.77 -1.18 -16.07
N ASP A 30 -13.30 -1.75 -15.00
CA ASP A 30 -14.46 -1.20 -14.30
C ASP A 30 -14.02 -0.14 -13.26
N VAL A 31 -12.80 -0.30 -12.74
CA VAL A 31 -12.17 0.64 -11.79
C VAL A 31 -10.72 0.91 -12.20
N VAL A 32 -10.33 2.19 -12.21
CA VAL A 32 -8.93 2.61 -12.35
C VAL A 32 -8.43 3.19 -11.04
N ILE A 33 -7.32 2.68 -10.53
CA ILE A 33 -6.65 3.13 -9.31
C ILE A 33 -5.33 3.78 -9.69
N ILE A 34 -5.11 5.03 -9.26
CA ILE A 34 -3.86 5.76 -9.46
C ILE A 34 -3.09 5.77 -8.14
N GLY A 35 -1.97 5.06 -8.10
CA GLY A 35 -1.12 4.85 -6.93
C GLY A 35 -1.17 3.41 -6.42
N GLY A 36 -0.01 2.76 -6.35
CA GLY A 36 0.22 1.40 -5.84
C GLY A 36 0.71 1.34 -4.39
N GLY A 37 0.60 2.43 -3.65
CA GLY A 37 0.88 2.45 -2.21
C GLY A 37 -0.12 1.60 -1.38
N PRO A 38 -0.03 1.63 -0.04
CA PRO A 38 -0.87 0.80 0.83
C PRO A 38 -2.38 0.94 0.58
N GLY A 39 -2.88 2.17 0.38
CA GLY A 39 -4.30 2.42 0.10
C GLY A 39 -4.75 1.87 -1.25
N GLY A 40 -4.00 2.16 -2.33
CA GLY A 40 -4.38 1.75 -3.69
C GLY A 40 -4.26 0.25 -3.92
N SER A 41 -3.19 -0.37 -3.43
CA SER A 41 -3.04 -1.84 -3.49
C SER A 41 -4.10 -2.57 -2.66
N THR A 42 -4.44 -2.06 -1.48
CA THR A 42 -5.54 -2.59 -0.65
C THR A 42 -6.87 -2.50 -1.39
N ALA A 43 -7.24 -1.31 -1.86
CA ALA A 43 -8.50 -1.11 -2.58
C ALA A 43 -8.57 -1.99 -3.83
N GLY A 44 -7.48 -2.06 -4.60
CA GLY A 44 -7.42 -2.88 -5.82
C GLY A 44 -7.58 -4.36 -5.55
N ALA A 45 -6.91 -4.89 -4.52
CA ALA A 45 -7.05 -6.28 -4.12
C ALA A 45 -8.48 -6.60 -3.66
N LEU A 46 -9.07 -5.76 -2.80
CA LEU A 46 -10.42 -5.96 -2.29
C LEU A 46 -11.50 -5.87 -3.38
N LEU A 47 -11.35 -4.96 -4.34
CA LEU A 47 -12.25 -4.85 -5.49
C LEU A 47 -12.09 -6.04 -6.45
N ALA A 48 -10.86 -6.48 -6.70
CA ALA A 48 -10.62 -7.67 -7.51
C ALA A 48 -11.21 -8.94 -6.86
N GLN A 49 -11.11 -9.10 -5.53
CA GLN A 49 -11.75 -10.18 -4.78
C GLN A 49 -13.29 -10.18 -4.93
N LYS A 50 -13.89 -9.00 -5.16
CA LYS A 50 -15.33 -8.84 -5.42
C LYS A 50 -15.71 -9.04 -6.90
N GLY A 51 -14.76 -9.38 -7.77
CA GLY A 51 -15.00 -9.67 -9.18
C GLY A 51 -14.90 -8.48 -10.13
N TRP A 52 -14.45 -7.31 -9.66
CA TRP A 52 -14.25 -6.14 -10.52
C TRP A 52 -12.96 -6.24 -11.33
N ARG A 53 -12.97 -5.74 -12.58
CA ARG A 53 -11.75 -5.57 -13.38
C ARG A 53 -11.06 -4.27 -12.96
N VAL A 54 -9.98 -4.41 -12.22
CA VAL A 54 -9.23 -3.26 -11.69
C VAL A 54 -7.96 -3.04 -12.49
N LEU A 55 -7.76 -1.82 -12.96
CA LEU A 55 -6.48 -1.34 -13.49
C LEU A 55 -5.79 -0.47 -12.44
N LEU A 56 -4.67 -0.92 -11.89
CA LEU A 56 -3.85 -0.13 -10.98
C LEU A 56 -2.61 0.40 -11.72
N ILE A 57 -2.35 1.70 -11.59
CA ILE A 57 -1.23 2.39 -12.21
C ILE A 57 -0.38 3.01 -11.11
N GLU A 58 0.91 2.67 -11.07
CA GLU A 58 1.89 3.25 -10.14
C GLU A 58 3.04 3.86 -10.94
N LYS A 59 3.50 5.02 -10.50
CA LYS A 59 4.57 5.78 -11.17
C LYS A 59 5.94 5.16 -10.89
N ASP A 60 6.15 4.70 -9.66
CA ASP A 60 7.43 4.20 -9.19
C ASP A 60 7.53 2.66 -9.26
N ARG A 61 8.75 2.11 -9.22
CA ARG A 61 8.96 0.66 -9.10
C ARG A 61 9.08 0.27 -7.63
N HIS A 62 8.43 -0.82 -7.23
CA HIS A 62 8.56 -1.40 -5.90
C HIS A 62 9.66 -2.49 -5.86
N PRO A 63 10.36 -2.67 -4.72
CA PRO A 63 10.24 -1.90 -3.47
C PRO A 63 10.87 -0.51 -3.59
N ARG A 64 10.29 0.47 -2.88
CA ARG A 64 10.80 1.84 -2.78
C ARG A 64 10.76 2.32 -1.34
N PHE A 65 11.61 3.28 -1.02
CA PHE A 65 11.57 3.93 0.28
C PHE A 65 10.25 4.68 0.48
N HIS A 66 9.63 4.50 1.64
CA HIS A 66 8.42 5.20 2.05
C HIS A 66 8.32 5.19 3.58
N ILE A 67 8.02 6.35 4.17
CA ILE A 67 7.73 6.47 5.60
C ILE A 67 6.30 6.00 5.87
N GLY A 68 6.10 5.29 6.98
CA GLY A 68 4.79 4.72 7.35
C GLY A 68 4.87 3.38 8.07
N GLU A 69 5.95 3.15 8.84
CA GLU A 69 6.31 1.86 9.41
C GLU A 69 5.47 1.51 10.65
N SER A 70 4.94 2.52 11.35
CA SER A 70 4.10 2.34 12.54
C SER A 70 2.64 2.10 12.15
N LEU A 71 2.22 0.84 12.20
CA LEU A 71 0.85 0.40 11.96
C LEU A 71 0.03 0.28 13.26
N LEU A 72 -1.30 0.29 13.14
CA LEU A 72 -2.24 0.10 14.24
C LEU A 72 -2.87 -1.31 14.19
N PRO A 73 -3.39 -1.82 15.32
CA PRO A 73 -3.96 -3.17 15.41
C PRO A 73 -5.05 -3.46 14.37
N LEU A 74 -5.82 -2.46 13.96
CA LEU A 74 -6.89 -2.60 12.97
C LEU A 74 -6.40 -3.07 11.59
N ASN A 75 -5.10 -2.96 11.31
CA ASN A 75 -4.51 -3.48 10.08
C ASN A 75 -4.39 -5.01 10.08
N LEU A 76 -4.38 -5.67 11.24
CA LEU A 76 -4.23 -7.12 11.34
C LEU A 76 -5.37 -7.89 10.64
N PRO A 77 -6.67 -7.65 10.94
CA PRO A 77 -7.75 -8.30 10.20
C PRO A 77 -7.77 -7.94 8.71
N LEU A 78 -7.33 -6.73 8.35
CA LEU A 78 -7.19 -6.34 6.94
C LEU A 78 -6.11 -7.18 6.22
N PHE A 79 -4.96 -7.44 6.85
CA PHE A 79 -3.93 -8.30 6.27
C PHE A 79 -4.39 -9.75 6.12
N GLU A 80 -5.26 -10.24 7.01
CA GLU A 80 -5.86 -11.57 6.90
C GLU A 80 -6.78 -11.63 5.69
N GLN A 81 -7.66 -10.63 5.53
CA GLN A 81 -8.54 -10.51 4.38
C GLN A 81 -7.78 -10.37 3.04
N LEU A 82 -6.64 -9.68 3.06
CA LEU A 82 -5.76 -9.54 1.90
C LEU A 82 -4.88 -10.78 1.64
N GLY A 83 -4.85 -11.75 2.55
CA GLY A 83 -4.04 -12.97 2.44
C GLY A 83 -2.53 -12.72 2.62
N CYS A 84 -2.12 -11.59 3.19
CA CYS A 84 -0.71 -11.22 3.36
C CYS A 84 -0.19 -11.31 4.80
N SER A 85 -1.01 -11.71 5.77
CA SER A 85 -0.63 -11.80 7.20
C SER A 85 0.68 -12.57 7.44
N ALA A 86 0.86 -13.73 6.81
CA ALA A 86 2.05 -14.55 6.99
C ALA A 86 3.33 -13.86 6.48
N ALA A 87 3.23 -13.03 5.45
CA ALA A 87 4.36 -12.23 4.95
C ALA A 87 4.67 -11.09 5.92
N ILE A 88 3.64 -10.40 6.44
CA ILE A 88 3.79 -9.32 7.40
C ILE A 88 4.40 -9.82 8.71
N GLN A 89 3.96 -10.97 9.24
CA GLN A 89 4.50 -11.55 10.48
C GLN A 89 6.01 -11.87 10.39
N LYS A 90 6.54 -12.14 9.20
CA LYS A 90 7.98 -12.41 9.00
C LYS A 90 8.86 -11.17 9.07
N VAL A 91 8.30 -9.99 8.80
CA VAL A 91 9.07 -8.74 8.66
C VAL A 91 8.67 -7.66 9.66
N GLY A 92 7.45 -7.74 10.20
CA GLY A 92 6.88 -6.75 11.10
C GLY A 92 7.33 -6.96 12.55
N LEU A 93 7.38 -5.85 13.28
CA LEU A 93 7.53 -5.85 14.74
C LEU A 93 6.16 -5.68 15.39
N VAL A 94 5.89 -6.46 16.42
CA VAL A 94 4.64 -6.32 17.18
C VAL A 94 4.68 -5.03 17.98
N LYS A 95 3.72 -4.15 17.72
CA LYS A 95 3.53 -2.90 18.46
C LYS A 95 2.45 -3.14 19.52
N HIS A 96 2.82 -3.13 20.80
CA HIS A 96 1.90 -3.45 21.89
C HIS A 96 1.14 -2.24 22.45
N SER A 97 1.67 -1.03 22.25
CA SER A 97 1.11 0.18 22.84
C SER A 97 1.59 1.44 22.11
N VAL A 98 1.03 2.57 22.53
CA VAL A 98 1.56 3.90 22.27
C VAL A 98 1.63 4.66 23.59
N GLN A 99 2.67 5.47 23.76
CA GLN A 99 2.83 6.33 24.92
C GLN A 99 2.93 7.78 24.48
N PHE A 100 2.10 8.62 25.08
CA PHE A 100 2.09 10.06 24.87
C PHE A 100 2.75 10.74 26.06
N HIS A 101 3.62 11.72 25.81
CA HIS A 101 4.31 12.52 26.82
C HIS A 101 3.92 13.98 26.62
N SER A 102 3.31 14.58 27.64
CA SER A 102 2.98 16.01 27.64
C SER A 102 3.98 16.77 28.51
N THR A 103 4.74 17.67 27.88
CA THR A 103 5.65 18.59 28.57
C THR A 103 4.91 19.68 29.35
N GLU A 104 3.70 20.03 28.93
CA GLU A 104 2.87 21.05 29.58
C GLU A 104 2.23 20.55 30.87
N HIS A 105 1.87 19.27 30.91
CA HIS A 105 1.20 18.65 32.07
C HIS A 105 2.12 17.77 32.91
N ALA A 106 3.42 17.71 32.59
CA ALA A 106 4.41 16.82 33.21
C ALA A 106 3.88 15.38 33.39
N ALA A 107 3.13 14.90 32.39
CA ALA A 107 2.37 13.66 32.47
C ALA A 107 2.64 12.78 31.25
N SER A 108 2.60 11.47 31.46
CA SER A 108 2.70 10.46 30.40
C SER A 108 1.53 9.51 30.49
N GLN A 109 0.93 9.17 29.35
CA GLN A 109 -0.18 8.22 29.26
C GLN A 109 0.16 7.13 28.26
N THR A 110 -0.02 5.87 28.68
CA THR A 110 0.21 4.70 27.83
C THR A 110 -1.13 4.09 27.48
N PHE A 111 -1.35 3.83 26.20
CA PHE A 111 -2.51 3.11 25.69
C PHE A 111 -2.04 1.75 25.19
N ALA A 112 -2.41 0.69 25.91
CA ALA A 112 -2.17 -0.67 25.44
C ALA A 112 -3.15 -1.00 24.32
N PHE A 113 -2.66 -1.62 23.26
CA PHE A 113 -3.47 -1.98 22.11
C PHE A 113 -4.35 -3.21 22.35
N ALA A 114 -4.04 -4.00 23.38
CA ALA A 114 -4.93 -5.07 23.85
C ALA A 114 -6.28 -4.51 24.30
N ASP A 115 -6.32 -3.28 24.81
CA ASP A 115 -7.50 -2.64 25.39
C ASP A 115 -8.22 -1.72 24.38
N ALA A 116 -7.72 -1.63 23.14
CA ALA A 116 -8.18 -0.66 22.15
C ALA A 116 -9.53 -1.02 21.50
N TRP A 117 -10.17 -2.13 21.90
CA TRP A 117 -11.39 -2.66 21.28
C TRP A 117 -12.56 -2.85 22.25
N ASP A 118 -12.46 -2.37 23.50
CA ASP A 118 -13.52 -2.50 24.50
C ASP A 118 -14.65 -1.44 24.34
N GLY A 119 -14.99 -1.09 23.09
CA GLY A 119 -15.98 -0.06 22.75
C GLY A 119 -17.06 -0.54 21.79
#